data_AF-A0A1B2HNW9-F1
#
_entry.id   AF-A0A1B2HNW9-F1
#
_cell.length_a   1.000
_cell.length_b   1.000
_cell.length_c   1.000
_cell.angle_alpha   90.00
_cell.angle_beta   90.00
_cell.angle_gamma   90.00
#
_symmetry.space_group_name_H-M   'P 1'
#
loop_
_entity.id
_entity.type
_entity.pdbx_description
1 polymer ?
#
loop_
_entity_poly.entity_id
_entity_poly.type
_entity_poly.pdbx_seq_one_letter_code
_entity_poly.pdbx_strand_id
1 'polypeptide(L)'
;MRADSAVIDLVTYQLPNQFPVNVSSPAPHVSKWGRYITDEFSNRGTTFNRTQNDWTRTGAFKGAHGWITGYHCSGTPARPCASWEAERDFLARNGAAVQQGMFTAAQVRAFLDQGKFVIMSGRWGSTAGHLSVVIGYADDGTFWVHDTYGAGTDGSWDGAQQNYTWGYIAPAQMWAA
;
A
#
# COMPACT_ATOMS: atom_id res chain seq x y z
N MET A 1 -8.87 -7.80 7.37
CA MET A 1 -7.89 -6.84 6.83
C MET A 1 -8.61 -5.93 5.87
N ARG A 2 -8.36 -4.62 5.92
CA ARG A 2 -8.82 -3.72 4.83
C ARG A 2 -7.96 -4.01 3.59
N ALA A 3 -8.52 -3.82 2.40
CA ALA A 3 -7.71 -3.95 1.20
C ALA A 3 -6.65 -2.86 1.19
N ASP A 4 -5.45 -3.28 0.88
CA ASP A 4 -4.31 -2.47 0.57
C ASP A 4 -4.16 -2.41 -0.96
N SER A 5 -3.50 -1.36 -1.43
CA SER A 5 -3.09 -1.24 -2.79
C SER A 5 -1.66 -1.72 -3.01
N ALA A 6 -1.54 -3.03 -3.18
CA ALA A 6 -0.42 -3.68 -3.86
C ALA A 6 0.11 -2.92 -5.09
N VAL A 7 -0.78 -2.24 -5.82
CA VAL A 7 -0.43 -1.51 -7.04
C VAL A 7 0.26 -0.20 -6.71
N ILE A 8 -0.16 0.54 -5.69
CA ILE A 8 0.59 1.72 -5.22
C ILE A 8 1.91 1.29 -4.62
N ASP A 9 1.91 0.19 -3.88
CA ASP A 9 3.08 -0.35 -3.22
C ASP A 9 4.23 -0.61 -4.21
N LEU A 10 3.93 -1.18 -5.39
CA LEU A 10 4.93 -1.38 -6.45
C LEU A 10 5.19 -0.13 -7.29
N VAL A 11 4.15 0.60 -7.69
CA VAL A 11 4.27 1.78 -8.57
C VAL A 11 5.11 2.86 -7.92
N THR A 12 4.97 3.07 -6.62
CA THR A 12 5.72 4.12 -5.93
C THR A 12 7.21 3.81 -5.76
N TYR A 13 7.58 2.53 -5.67
CA TYR A 13 8.97 2.13 -5.54
C TYR A 13 9.69 2.07 -6.90
N GLN A 14 9.02 1.58 -7.95
CA GLN A 14 9.66 1.37 -9.27
C GLN A 14 9.52 2.57 -10.22
N LEU A 15 8.56 3.47 -10.01
CA LEU A 15 8.26 4.56 -10.95
C LEU A 15 8.58 5.92 -10.33
N PRO A 16 9.79 6.46 -10.59
CA PRO A 16 10.21 7.76 -10.06
C PRO A 16 9.37 8.93 -10.62
N ASN A 17 8.72 8.71 -11.77
CA ASN A 17 7.87 9.70 -12.41
C ASN A 17 6.43 9.58 -11.88
N GLN A 18 5.89 10.66 -11.32
CA GLN A 18 4.49 10.75 -10.91
C GLN A 18 3.57 10.71 -12.14
N PHE A 19 2.43 10.03 -12.01
CA PHE A 19 1.36 10.06 -13.02
C PHE A 19 0.01 10.32 -12.33
N PRO A 20 -0.31 11.59 -12.06
CA PRO A 20 -1.29 11.95 -11.05
C PRO A 20 -2.74 11.93 -11.55
N VAL A 21 -3.68 11.71 -10.62
CA VAL A 21 -5.13 11.90 -10.83
C VAL A 21 -5.77 12.61 -9.63
N ASN A 22 -6.73 13.48 -9.91
CA ASN A 22 -7.52 14.12 -8.86
C ASN A 22 -8.59 13.16 -8.35
N VAL A 23 -8.72 13.07 -7.03
CA VAL A 23 -9.70 12.26 -6.32
C VAL A 23 -10.43 13.09 -5.27
N SER A 24 -11.64 12.69 -4.90
CA SER A 24 -12.51 13.44 -3.98
C SER A 24 -12.72 12.76 -2.62
N SER A 25 -12.18 11.55 -2.43
CA SER A 25 -12.31 10.76 -1.21
C SER A 25 -10.93 10.40 -0.67
N PRO A 26 -10.64 10.54 0.64
CA PRO A 26 -11.56 10.94 1.72
C PRO A 26 -11.90 12.45 1.72
N ALA A 27 -11.10 13.27 1.04
CA ALA A 27 -11.35 14.68 0.72
C ALA A 27 -10.71 15.00 -0.65
N PRO A 28 -10.98 16.16 -1.28
CA PRO A 28 -10.31 16.54 -2.53
C PRO A 28 -8.78 16.58 -2.40
N HIS A 29 -8.07 15.76 -3.18
CA HIS A 29 -6.61 15.72 -3.23
C HIS A 29 -6.10 15.10 -4.54
N VAL A 30 -4.78 15.09 -4.72
CA VAL A 30 -4.08 14.48 -5.85
C VAL A 30 -3.52 13.13 -5.42
N SER A 31 -3.91 12.04 -6.06
CA SER A 31 -3.20 10.76 -5.97
C SER A 31 -2.02 10.81 -6.95
N LYS A 32 -0.79 10.92 -6.43
CA LYS A 32 0.43 11.19 -7.23
C LYS A 32 0.72 10.14 -8.31
N TRP A 33 0.30 8.91 -8.09
CA TRP A 33 0.52 7.80 -9.02
C TRP A 33 -0.78 7.15 -9.51
N GLY A 34 -1.93 7.77 -9.24
CA GLY A 34 -3.23 7.13 -9.45
C GLY A 34 -3.52 6.73 -10.90
N ARG A 35 -2.91 7.37 -11.90
CA ARG A 35 -3.10 6.97 -13.31
C ARG A 35 -2.35 5.71 -13.70
N TYR A 36 -1.21 5.40 -13.08
CA TYR A 36 -0.59 4.09 -13.32
C TYR A 36 -1.56 2.99 -12.92
N ILE A 37 -2.26 3.14 -11.81
CA ILE A 37 -3.23 2.17 -11.31
C ILE A 37 -4.47 2.09 -12.21
N THR A 38 -4.93 3.22 -12.73
CA THR A 38 -6.22 3.29 -13.43
C THR A 38 -6.12 3.14 -14.94
N ASP A 39 -4.94 3.38 -15.51
CA ASP A 39 -4.75 3.49 -16.96
C ASP A 39 -3.72 2.46 -17.47
N GLU A 40 -2.72 2.05 -16.67
CA GLU A 40 -1.57 1.26 -17.14
C GLU A 40 -1.44 -0.14 -16.50
N PHE A 41 -1.64 -0.25 -15.19
CA PHE A 41 -1.44 -1.49 -14.44
C PHE A 41 -2.73 -2.30 -14.32
N SER A 42 -2.58 -3.61 -14.50
CA SER A 42 -3.66 -4.57 -14.30
C SER A 42 -3.25 -5.60 -13.26
N ASN A 43 -4.14 -5.86 -12.29
CA ASN A 43 -3.96 -6.96 -11.34
C ASN A 43 -4.98 -8.06 -11.66
N ARG A 44 -4.49 -9.27 -11.98
CA ARG A 44 -5.31 -10.46 -12.29
C ARG A 44 -6.45 -10.18 -13.29
N GLY A 45 -6.12 -9.47 -14.37
CA GLY A 45 -7.07 -9.14 -15.45
C GLY A 45 -8.04 -8.01 -15.12
N THR A 46 -7.87 -7.33 -13.99
CA THR A 46 -8.61 -6.11 -13.64
C THR A 46 -7.70 -4.89 -13.80
N THR A 47 -8.05 -4.00 -14.72
CA THR A 47 -7.58 -2.61 -14.74
C THR A 47 -8.57 -1.78 -13.93
N PHE A 48 -8.09 -1.08 -12.91
CA PHE A 48 -8.97 -0.25 -12.07
C PHE A 48 -9.43 0.96 -12.88
N ASN A 49 -10.61 1.52 -12.61
CA ASN A 49 -10.92 2.85 -13.15
C ASN A 49 -10.99 3.86 -12.02
N ARG A 50 -10.58 5.11 -12.30
CA ARG A 50 -10.47 6.17 -11.29
C ARG A 50 -11.76 6.51 -10.56
N THR A 51 -12.93 6.12 -11.08
CA THR A 51 -14.25 6.40 -10.47
C THR A 51 -14.80 5.21 -9.69
N GLN A 52 -14.16 4.06 -9.77
CA GLN A 52 -14.64 2.81 -9.20
C GLN A 52 -14.66 2.89 -7.67
N ASN A 53 -15.65 2.22 -7.07
CA ASN A 53 -15.72 2.06 -5.63
C ASN A 53 -14.60 1.15 -5.12
N ASP A 54 -14.23 1.27 -3.85
CA ASP A 54 -13.28 0.33 -3.24
C ASP A 54 -13.87 -1.09 -3.10
N TRP A 55 -13.06 -2.00 -2.57
CA TRP A 55 -13.42 -3.38 -2.24
C TRP A 55 -14.66 -3.53 -1.32
N THR A 56 -15.01 -2.51 -0.51
CA THR A 56 -16.23 -2.50 0.30
C THR A 56 -17.48 -2.20 -0.51
N ARG A 57 -17.31 -1.89 -1.80
CA ARG A 57 -18.32 -1.41 -2.75
C ARG A 57 -18.88 -0.04 -2.39
N THR A 58 -18.16 0.74 -1.58
CA THR A 58 -18.57 2.08 -1.16
C THR A 58 -17.51 3.11 -1.48
N GLY A 59 -17.94 4.37 -1.60
CA GLY A 59 -17.08 5.52 -1.89
C GLY A 59 -16.63 5.56 -3.35
N ALA A 60 -17.13 6.54 -4.11
CA ALA A 60 -16.65 6.80 -5.46
C ALA A 60 -15.19 7.27 -5.44
N PHE A 61 -14.51 7.09 -6.57
CA PHE A 61 -13.13 7.53 -6.80
C PHE A 61 -12.01 6.75 -6.10
N LYS A 62 -12.34 5.64 -5.44
CA LYS A 62 -11.35 4.87 -4.71
C LYS A 62 -10.51 3.93 -5.59
N GLY A 63 -10.93 3.69 -6.84
CA GLY A 63 -10.15 2.96 -7.86
C GLY A 63 -8.80 3.58 -8.18
N ALA A 64 -8.66 4.90 -7.99
CA ALA A 64 -7.40 5.62 -8.12
C ALA A 64 -6.38 5.33 -7.00
N HIS A 65 -6.77 4.54 -6.00
CA HIS A 65 -5.85 4.02 -5.02
C HIS A 65 -5.48 2.57 -5.30
N GLY A 66 -6.25 1.80 -6.07
CA GLY A 66 -6.02 0.37 -6.31
C GLY A 66 -6.37 -0.52 -5.11
N TRP A 67 -6.58 -1.81 -5.37
CA TRP A 67 -6.71 -2.84 -4.32
C TRP A 67 -6.37 -4.22 -4.89
N ILE A 68 -5.99 -5.16 -4.03
CA ILE A 68 -5.81 -6.55 -4.46
C ILE A 68 -7.13 -7.16 -4.96
N THR A 69 -7.14 -7.68 -6.19
CA THR A 69 -8.30 -8.35 -6.82
C THR A 69 -8.16 -9.87 -6.79
N GLY A 70 -9.30 -10.57 -6.75
CA GLY A 70 -9.36 -12.03 -6.90
C GLY A 70 -9.15 -12.86 -5.63
N TYR A 71 -8.77 -12.27 -4.50
CA TYR A 71 -8.80 -12.92 -3.18
C TYR A 71 -9.89 -12.31 -2.32
N HIS A 72 -10.76 -13.17 -1.78
CA HIS A 72 -11.87 -12.75 -0.94
C HIS A 72 -11.67 -13.27 0.48
N CYS A 73 -11.79 -12.37 1.46
CA CYS A 73 -11.84 -12.74 2.86
C CYS A 73 -13.28 -13.07 3.28
N SER A 74 -13.41 -13.63 4.49
CA SER A 74 -14.70 -13.96 5.11
C SER A 74 -15.70 -12.80 5.10
N GLY A 75 -16.99 -13.14 4.97
CA GLY A 75 -18.10 -12.20 4.88
C GLY A 75 -19.16 -12.68 3.89
N THR A 76 -20.37 -12.12 3.99
CA THR A 76 -21.50 -12.44 3.09
C THR A 76 -22.08 -11.14 2.53
N PRO A 77 -21.88 -10.81 1.23
CA PRO A 77 -21.03 -11.53 0.27
C PRO A 77 -19.54 -11.41 0.62
N ALA A 78 -18.74 -12.37 0.16
CA ALA A 78 -17.28 -12.35 0.35
C ALA A 78 -16.70 -11.07 -0.28
N ARG A 79 -15.77 -10.43 0.44
CA ARG A 79 -15.22 -9.12 0.07
C ARG A 79 -13.74 -9.26 -0.32
N PRO A 80 -13.27 -8.55 -1.36
CA PRO A 80 -11.86 -8.55 -1.69
C PRO A 80 -11.04 -8.11 -0.48
N CYS A 81 -9.90 -8.73 -0.22
CA CYS A 81 -9.02 -8.32 0.85
C CYS A 81 -7.56 -8.35 0.41
N ALA A 82 -6.76 -7.50 1.06
CA ALA A 82 -5.33 -7.67 1.02
C ALA A 82 -5.00 -9.08 1.52
N SER A 83 -4.29 -9.84 0.71
CA SER A 83 -3.80 -11.15 1.10
C SER A 83 -2.33 -11.22 0.78
N TRP A 84 -1.57 -11.80 1.69
CA TRP A 84 -0.14 -11.94 1.54
C TRP A 84 0.26 -12.77 0.33
N GLU A 85 -0.54 -13.76 -0.04
CA GLU A 85 -0.30 -14.57 -1.23
C GLU A 85 -0.45 -13.77 -2.52
N ALA A 86 -1.41 -12.86 -2.58
CA ALA A 86 -1.61 -11.99 -3.73
C ALA A 86 -0.50 -10.96 -3.87
N GLU A 87 -0.05 -10.38 -2.75
CA GLU A 87 1.06 -9.42 -2.72
C GLU A 87 2.33 -10.09 -3.24
N ARG A 88 2.67 -11.27 -2.71
CA ARG A 88 3.80 -12.08 -3.19
C ARG A 88 3.70 -12.39 -4.68
N ASP A 89 2.53 -12.87 -5.14
CA ASP A 89 2.33 -13.22 -6.55
C ASP A 89 2.50 -12.00 -7.46
N PHE A 90 2.04 -10.83 -7.02
CA PHE A 90 2.22 -9.57 -7.74
C PHE A 90 3.69 -9.14 -7.78
N LEU A 91 4.40 -9.12 -6.65
CA LEU A 91 5.82 -8.76 -6.57
C LEU A 91 6.70 -9.70 -7.41
N ALA A 92 6.47 -11.02 -7.32
CA ALA A 92 7.23 -12.01 -8.07
C ALA A 92 7.04 -11.86 -9.59
N ARG A 93 5.81 -11.56 -10.05
CA ARG A 93 5.54 -11.28 -11.48
C ARG A 93 6.23 -10.02 -11.99
N ASN A 94 6.53 -9.08 -11.09
CA ASN A 94 7.21 -7.83 -11.41
C ASN A 94 8.72 -7.87 -11.09
N GLY A 95 9.29 -9.08 -10.91
CA GLY A 95 10.75 -9.28 -10.83
C GLY A 95 11.40 -8.90 -9.51
N ALA A 96 10.63 -8.65 -8.45
CA ALA A 96 11.17 -8.36 -7.13
C ALA A 96 11.71 -9.64 -6.45
N ALA A 97 12.95 -9.61 -5.97
CA ALA A 97 13.55 -10.70 -5.19
C ALA A 97 13.21 -10.51 -3.72
N VAL A 98 12.27 -11.33 -3.20
CA VAL A 98 11.69 -11.03 -1.88
C VAL A 98 12.22 -11.91 -0.76
N GLN A 99 12.58 -11.27 0.34
CA GLN A 99 12.89 -11.92 1.62
C GLN A 99 11.73 -11.75 2.59
N GLN A 100 11.08 -12.86 2.95
CA GLN A 100 10.03 -12.88 3.98
C GLN A 100 10.64 -13.06 5.38
N GLY A 101 10.11 -12.33 6.37
CA GLY A 101 10.48 -12.56 7.76
C GLY A 101 9.77 -11.68 8.77
N MET A 102 10.05 -11.95 10.05
CA MET A 102 9.74 -11.05 11.15
C MET A 102 11.00 -10.24 11.44
N PHE A 103 11.08 -9.06 10.84
CA PHE A 103 12.23 -8.17 10.98
C PHE A 103 12.07 -7.26 12.20
N THR A 104 13.17 -7.00 12.89
CA THR A 104 13.27 -5.92 13.86
C THR A 104 13.30 -4.57 13.14
N ALA A 105 12.98 -3.48 13.84
CA ALA A 105 13.10 -2.13 13.29
C ALA A 105 14.51 -1.85 12.74
N ALA A 106 15.56 -2.37 13.39
CA ALA A 106 16.94 -2.23 12.91
C ALA A 106 17.19 -2.97 11.60
N GLN A 107 16.66 -4.19 11.44
CA GLN A 107 16.76 -4.94 10.18
C GLN A 107 15.99 -4.25 9.05
N VAL A 108 14.83 -3.66 9.33
CA VAL A 108 14.08 -2.87 8.34
C VAL A 108 14.92 -1.70 7.86
N ARG A 109 15.54 -0.92 8.76
CA ARG A 109 16.43 0.18 8.37
C ARG A 109 17.59 -0.31 7.51
N ALA A 110 18.21 -1.43 7.89
CA ALA A 110 19.29 -2.02 7.11
C ALA A 110 18.86 -2.45 5.69
N PHE A 111 17.60 -2.85 5.48
CA PHE A 111 17.06 -3.08 4.12
C PHE A 111 16.87 -1.77 3.37
N LEU A 112 16.29 -0.76 4.00
CA LEU A 112 16.10 0.57 3.41
C LEU A 112 17.45 1.19 2.99
N ASP A 113 18.49 1.03 3.81
CA ASP A 113 19.86 1.47 3.51
C ASP A 113 20.49 0.75 2.30
N GLN A 114 20.02 -0.47 1.98
CA GLN A 114 20.39 -1.21 0.77
C GLN A 114 19.59 -0.75 -0.46
N GLY A 115 18.75 0.26 -0.33
CA GLY A 115 17.83 0.72 -1.36
C GLY A 115 16.62 -0.19 -1.56
N LYS A 116 16.40 -1.16 -0.67
CA LYS A 116 15.21 -2.03 -0.70
C LYS A 116 14.02 -1.33 -0.06
N PHE A 117 12.82 -1.78 -0.39
CA PHE A 117 11.61 -1.39 0.34
C PHE A 117 11.14 -2.53 1.22
N VAL A 118 10.28 -2.22 2.20
CA VAL A 118 9.72 -3.23 3.10
C VAL A 118 8.20 -3.11 3.13
N ILE A 119 7.50 -4.14 2.67
CA ILE A 119 6.04 -4.25 2.85
C ILE A 119 5.75 -4.84 4.22
N MET A 120 4.84 -4.23 4.96
CA MET A 120 4.45 -4.67 6.31
C MET A 120 2.95 -4.86 6.41
N SER A 121 2.52 -5.99 6.99
CA SER A 121 1.21 -6.02 7.65
C SER A 121 1.37 -5.47 9.05
N GLY A 122 0.36 -4.73 9.48
CA GLY A 122 0.34 -4.17 10.82
C GLY A 122 -1.06 -3.91 11.31
N ARG A 123 -1.15 -3.45 12.55
CA ARG A 123 -2.40 -2.94 13.12
C ARG A 123 -2.67 -1.51 12.67
N TRP A 124 -1.62 -0.73 12.37
CA TRP A 124 -1.72 0.66 11.93
C TRP A 124 -2.64 1.47 12.87
N GLY A 125 -2.27 1.52 14.14
CA GLY A 125 -3.02 2.13 15.24
C GLY A 125 -4.21 1.28 15.69
N SER A 126 -5.42 1.79 15.51
CA SER A 126 -6.69 1.14 15.87
C SER A 126 -7.48 0.64 14.65
N THR A 127 -6.90 0.74 13.45
CA THR A 127 -7.58 0.40 12.22
C THR A 127 -7.65 -1.12 12.00
N ALA A 128 -8.52 -1.55 11.09
CA ALA A 128 -8.53 -2.94 10.66
C ALA A 128 -7.30 -3.16 9.77
N GLY A 129 -6.29 -3.85 10.30
CA GLY A 129 -4.97 -3.96 9.69
C GLY A 129 -4.95 -4.18 8.17
N HIS A 130 -3.99 -3.55 7.51
CA HIS A 130 -3.72 -3.60 6.08
C HIS A 130 -2.21 -3.81 5.84
N LEU A 131 -1.83 -3.93 4.57
CA LEU A 131 -0.43 -3.92 4.14
C LEU A 131 -0.06 -2.49 3.77
N SER A 132 1.19 -2.08 3.93
CA SER A 132 1.71 -0.82 3.37
C SER A 132 3.21 -0.92 3.14
N VAL A 133 3.76 -0.07 2.28
CA VAL A 133 5.20 0.00 2.02
C VAL A 133 5.89 1.01 2.92
N VAL A 134 6.91 0.54 3.61
CA VAL A 134 7.92 1.37 4.25
C VAL A 134 9.03 1.65 3.25
N ILE A 135 9.27 2.94 2.99
CA ILE A 135 10.21 3.44 1.98
C ILE A 135 11.39 4.23 2.57
N GLY A 136 11.36 4.48 3.86
CA GLY A 136 12.41 5.24 4.54
C GLY A 136 12.17 5.33 6.03
N TYR A 137 13.05 6.06 6.70
CA TYR A 137 12.97 6.30 8.13
C TYR A 137 13.63 7.64 8.47
N ALA A 138 13.25 8.20 9.62
CA ALA A 138 13.90 9.38 10.18
C ALA A 138 14.73 9.01 11.42
N ASP A 139 15.65 9.89 11.79
CA ASP A 139 16.57 9.68 12.93
C ASP A 139 15.84 9.55 14.27
N ASP A 140 14.65 10.13 14.40
CA ASP A 140 13.78 10.02 15.58
C ASP A 140 13.13 8.63 15.72
N GLY A 141 13.35 7.75 14.75
CA GLY A 141 12.87 6.39 14.72
C GLY A 141 11.48 6.18 14.14
N THR A 142 10.90 7.22 13.53
CA THR A 142 9.73 7.08 12.66
C THR A 142 10.10 6.46 11.31
N PHE A 143 9.11 5.84 10.68
CA PHE A 143 9.20 5.26 9.35
C PHE A 143 8.31 6.05 8.39
N TRP A 144 8.83 6.25 7.18
CA TRP A 144 8.10 6.86 6.07
C TRP A 144 7.39 5.77 5.29
N VAL A 145 6.09 5.91 5.16
CA VAL A 145 5.20 4.85 4.66
C VAL A 145 4.33 5.39 3.54
N HIS A 146 4.31 4.68 2.43
CA HIS A 146 3.26 4.88 1.43
C HIS A 146 2.01 4.17 1.91
N ASP A 147 1.10 4.95 2.51
CA ASP A 147 -0.20 4.45 2.98
C ASP A 147 -1.31 5.35 2.44
N THR A 148 -1.99 4.84 1.42
CA THR A 148 -3.04 5.57 0.68
C THR A 148 -4.37 5.65 1.42
N TYR A 149 -4.52 4.83 2.45
CA TYR A 149 -5.62 4.91 3.42
C TYR A 149 -5.13 5.37 4.79
N GLY A 150 -3.90 5.90 4.83
CA GLY A 150 -3.19 6.23 6.05
C GLY A 150 -3.82 7.39 6.80
N ALA A 151 -3.38 7.61 8.03
CA ALA A 151 -3.96 8.60 8.93
C ALA A 151 -3.70 10.08 8.57
N GLY A 152 -3.12 10.40 7.40
CA GLY A 152 -2.83 11.78 6.98
C GLY A 152 -1.86 12.52 7.91
N THR A 153 -0.91 11.78 8.48
CA THR A 153 0.05 12.24 9.50
C THR A 153 1.03 13.32 9.04
N ASP A 154 1.26 13.44 7.74
CA ASP A 154 2.05 14.49 7.11
C ASP A 154 1.18 15.69 6.65
N GLY A 155 -0.14 15.61 6.86
CA GLY A 155 -1.12 16.58 6.37
C GLY A 155 -1.54 16.37 4.91
N SER A 156 -1.06 15.31 4.24
CA SER A 156 -1.42 14.98 2.87
C SER A 156 -2.19 13.65 2.79
N TRP A 157 -2.99 13.50 1.74
CA TRP A 157 -3.74 12.27 1.41
C TRP A 157 -3.24 11.65 0.10
N ASP A 158 -2.11 12.12 -0.41
CA ASP A 158 -1.60 11.79 -1.74
C ASP A 158 -0.95 10.40 -1.83
N GLY A 159 -0.93 9.67 -0.71
CA GLY A 159 -0.34 8.34 -0.57
C GLY A 159 1.19 8.34 -0.57
N ALA A 160 1.83 9.51 -0.51
CA ALA A 160 3.25 9.66 -0.82
C ALA A 160 4.17 9.64 0.39
N GLN A 161 3.71 10.02 1.58
CA GLN A 161 4.54 9.89 2.77
C GLN A 161 3.73 10.02 4.04
N GLN A 162 3.52 8.92 4.75
CA GLN A 162 2.96 8.92 6.10
C GLN A 162 4.08 8.63 7.10
N ASN A 163 4.08 9.32 8.23
CA ASN A 163 5.12 9.19 9.25
C ASN A 163 4.57 8.40 10.44
N TYR A 164 5.04 7.16 10.61
CA TYR A 164 4.54 6.27 11.64
C TYR A 164 5.65 5.78 12.58
N THR A 165 5.34 5.65 13.86
CA THR A 165 6.21 4.95 14.81
C THR A 165 6.07 3.44 14.65
N TRP A 166 7.08 2.67 15.04
CA TRP A 166 7.01 1.20 15.04
C TRP A 166 5.80 0.66 15.84
N GLY A 167 5.48 1.32 16.96
CA GLY A 167 4.31 0.98 17.78
C GLY A 167 2.97 1.29 17.10
N TYR A 168 2.91 2.33 16.27
CA TYR A 168 1.74 2.62 15.45
C TYR A 168 1.55 1.54 14.38
N ILE A 169 2.61 1.19 13.65
CA ILE A 169 2.57 0.13 12.63
C ILE A 169 2.17 -1.20 13.29
N ALA A 170 2.79 -1.54 14.44
CA ALA A 170 2.65 -2.81 15.14
C ALA A 170 2.75 -4.00 14.17
N PRO A 171 3.91 -4.19 13.52
CA PRO A 171 4.02 -5.08 12.38
C PRO A 171 3.92 -6.55 12.79
N ALA A 172 3.21 -7.33 11.97
CA ALA A 172 2.89 -8.74 12.24
C ALA A 172 3.51 -9.71 11.23
N GLN A 173 3.81 -9.27 10.01
CA GLN A 173 4.51 -10.00 8.94
C GLN A 173 5.14 -8.97 7.98
N MET A 174 6.35 -9.24 7.47
CA MET A 174 7.13 -8.29 6.66
C MET A 174 7.89 -8.97 5.51
N TRP A 175 8.06 -8.22 4.42
CA TRP A 175 8.75 -8.64 3.19
C TRP A 175 9.69 -7.53 2.76
N ALA A 176 10.97 -7.84 2.53
CA ALA A 176 11.96 -6.90 2.02
C ALA A 176 12.32 -7.26 0.57
N ALA A 177 12.26 -6.28 -0.33
CA ALA A 177 12.49 -6.44 -1.76
C ALA A 177 13.41 -5.35 -2.31
#